data_AF-M5BIX9-F1
#
_entry.id   AF-M5BIX9-F1
#
_cell.length_a   1.000
_cell.length_b   1.000
_cell.length_c   1.000
_cell.angle_alpha   90.00
_cell.angle_beta   90.00
_cell.angle_gamma   90.00
#
_symmetry.space_group_name_H-M   'P 1'
#
loop_
_entity.id
_entity.type
_entity.pdbx_description
1 polymer ?
#
loop_
_entity_poly.entity_id
_entity_poly.type
_entity_poly.pdbx_seq_one_letter_code
_entity_poly.pdbx_strand_id
1 'polypeptide(L)'
;MSFQFEWPRFSESFHRDACQMLDAALNKGNKPPIIADRIEVVELEMGKQPPELEIRDIGDLTVDQFRGIFRLSYAGDAHIVLRTKVQVW
;
A
#
# COMPACT_ATOMS: atom_id res chain seq x y z
N MET A 1 -11.59 -22.10 -5.59
CA MET A 1 -11.16 -21.48 -6.87
C MET A 1 -10.04 -20.51 -6.56
N SER A 2 -8.95 -20.54 -7.32
CA SER A 2 -7.82 -19.61 -7.18
C SER A 2 -7.86 -18.61 -8.33
N PHE A 3 -7.90 -17.31 -8.02
CA PHE A 3 -7.56 -16.29 -9.02
C PHE A 3 -6.06 -16.31 -9.25
N GLN A 4 -5.62 -16.23 -10.50
CA GLN A 4 -4.22 -16.00 -10.82
C GLN A 4 -3.96 -14.50 -10.72
N PHE A 5 -3.20 -14.10 -9.70
CA PHE A 5 -2.82 -12.71 -9.50
C PHE A 5 -1.50 -12.46 -10.22
N GLU A 6 -1.51 -11.56 -11.22
CA GLU A 6 -0.26 -11.06 -11.76
C GLU A 6 0.34 -10.06 -10.78
N TRP A 7 1.57 -10.34 -10.34
CA TRP A 7 2.34 -9.45 -9.47
C TRP A 7 3.61 -9.01 -10.20
N PRO A 8 3.44 -8.18 -11.25
CA PRO A 8 4.57 -7.73 -12.04
C PRO A 8 5.43 -6.76 -11.23
N ARG A 9 6.59 -6.43 -11.77
CA ARG A 9 7.24 -5.19 -11.36
C ARG A 9 6.33 -4.03 -11.77
N PHE A 10 5.90 -3.25 -10.79
CA PHE A 10 5.04 -2.09 -11.04
C PHE A 10 5.81 -1.03 -11.83
N SER A 11 5.08 -0.22 -12.60
CA SER A 11 5.69 0.83 -13.40
C SER A 11 6.28 1.94 -12.52
N GLU A 12 7.28 2.66 -13.01
CA GLU A 12 7.84 3.83 -12.32
C GLU A 12 6.77 4.89 -12.01
N SER A 13 5.78 5.05 -12.91
CA SER A 13 4.65 5.95 -12.67
C SER A 13 3.81 5.51 -11.47
N PHE A 14 3.51 4.21 -11.35
CA PHE A 14 2.79 3.67 -10.20
C PHE A 14 3.56 3.93 -8.90
N HIS A 15 4.86 3.63 -8.87
CA HIS A 15 5.67 3.85 -7.67
C HIS A 15 5.70 5.34 -7.30
N ARG A 16 5.87 6.24 -8.26
CA ARG A 16 5.84 7.68 -8.03
C ARG A 16 4.51 8.12 -7.41
N ASP A 17 3.40 7.69 -8.00
CA ASP A 17 2.07 8.11 -7.56
C ASP A 17 1.75 7.52 -6.17
N ALA A 18 2.13 6.27 -5.91
CA ALA A 18 2.01 5.62 -4.60
C ALA A 18 2.87 6.32 -3.52
N CYS A 19 4.12 6.67 -3.85
CA CYS A 19 4.98 7.45 -2.95
C CYS A 19 4.36 8.80 -2.62
N GLN A 20 3.85 9.53 -3.63
CA GLN A 20 3.19 10.83 -3.42
C GLN A 20 1.95 10.71 -2.53
N MET A 21 1.11 9.69 -2.75
CA MET A 21 -0.07 9.45 -1.92
C MET A 21 0.30 9.13 -0.47
N LEU A 22 1.30 8.27 -0.26
CA LEU A 22 1.75 7.92 1.08
C LEU A 22 2.38 9.12 1.80
N ASP A 23 3.23 9.88 1.11
CA ASP A 23 3.89 11.07 1.65
C ASP A 23 2.86 12.15 2.03
N ALA A 24 1.83 12.36 1.21
CA ALA A 24 0.72 13.25 1.54
C ALA A 24 -0.08 12.76 2.75
N ALA A 25 -0.37 11.45 2.85
CA ALA A 25 -1.11 10.87 3.96
C ALA A 25 -0.34 10.96 5.29
N LEU A 26 0.96 10.64 5.29
CA LEU A 26 1.84 10.69 6.47
C LEU A 26 2.00 12.11 7.03
N ASN A 27 1.87 13.12 6.17
CA ASN A 27 2.02 14.51 6.54
C ASN A 27 0.70 15.26 6.70
N LYS A 28 -0.43 14.55 6.67
CA LYS A 28 -1.75 15.15 6.88
C LYS A 28 -2.03 15.36 8.36
N GLY A 29 -2.40 16.58 8.74
CA GLY A 29 -2.76 16.93 10.11
C GLY A 29 -1.56 17.24 11.01
N ASN A 30 -1.80 17.29 12.32
CA ASN A 30 -0.76 17.62 13.30
C ASN A 30 0.09 16.39 13.61
N LYS A 31 1.41 16.57 13.61
CA LYS A 31 2.36 15.53 14.00
C LYS A 31 2.58 15.53 15.52
N PRO A 32 2.88 14.37 16.12
CA PRO A 32 3.37 14.31 17.48
C PRO A 32 4.60 15.22 17.68
N PRO A 33 4.76 15.93 18.81
CA PRO A 33 5.87 16.87 19.04
C PRO A 33 7.27 16.26 18.88
N ILE A 34 7.41 14.96 19.11
CA ILE A 34 8.69 14.24 18.92
C ILE A 34 9.13 14.21 17.45
N ILE A 35 8.22 14.33 16.50
CA ILE A 35 8.52 14.42 15.07
C ILE A 35 8.75 15.90 14.73
N ALA A 36 10.01 16.26 14.52
CA ALA A 36 10.46 17.63 14.35
C ALA A 36 10.25 18.19 12.93
N ASP A 37 9.93 17.33 11.96
CA ASP A 37 9.89 17.72 10.54
C ASP A 37 8.90 16.87 9.74
N ARG A 38 8.87 17.06 8.41
CA ARG A 38 8.16 16.18 7.47
C ARG A 38 8.65 14.74 7.62
N ILE A 39 7.74 13.80 7.38
CA ILE A 39 8.10 12.39 7.14
C ILE A 39 8.25 12.25 5.63
N GLU A 40 9.44 11.89 5.17
CA GLU A 40 9.76 11.66 3.76
C GLU A 40 9.65 10.18 3.44
N VAL A 41 8.93 9.85 2.36
CA VAL A 41 8.97 8.51 1.76
C VAL A 41 10.19 8.40 0.85
N VAL A 42 11.21 7.66 1.28
CA VAL A 42 12.46 7.47 0.54
C VAL A 42 12.30 6.36 -0.50
N GLU A 43 11.69 5.24 -0.09
CA GLU A 43 11.47 4.07 -0.95
C GLU A 43 10.13 3.42 -0.61
N LEU A 44 9.45 2.92 -1.65
CA LEU A 44 8.22 2.15 -1.55
C LEU A 44 8.31 0.98 -2.54
N GLU A 45 8.49 -0.21 -2.01
CA GLU A 45 8.61 -1.45 -2.76
C GLU A 45 7.45 -2.38 -2.44
N MET A 46 6.80 -2.90 -3.48
CA MET A 46 5.61 -3.75 -3.37
C MET A 46 5.96 -5.23 -3.13
N GLY A 47 7.25 -5.55 -3.02
CA GLY A 47 7.74 -6.92 -2.94
C GLY A 47 7.60 -7.68 -4.25
N LYS A 48 8.20 -8.87 -4.29
CA LYS A 48 8.22 -9.77 -5.45
C LYS A 48 7.16 -10.85 -5.37
N GLN A 49 6.63 -11.11 -4.17
CA GLN A 49 5.67 -12.17 -3.92
C GLN A 49 4.23 -11.62 -3.96
N PRO A 50 3.32 -12.25 -4.72
CA PRO A 50 1.90 -11.90 -4.69
C PRO A 50 1.25 -12.22 -3.33
N PRO A 51 0.16 -11.53 -2.97
CA PRO A 51 -0.73 -12.00 -1.92
C PRO A 51 -1.52 -13.25 -2.36
N GLU A 52 -1.99 -14.03 -1.39
CA GLU A 52 -3.06 -15.00 -1.59
C GLU A 52 -4.42 -14.30 -1.52
N LEU A 53 -5.32 -14.63 -2.46
CA LEU A 53 -6.66 -14.07 -2.52
C LEU A 53 -7.70 -15.19 -2.42
N GLU A 54 -8.51 -15.16 -1.36
CA GLU A 54 -9.63 -16.07 -1.18
C GLU A 54 -10.95 -15.33 -1.37
N ILE A 55 -11.85 -15.92 -2.15
CA ILE A 55 -13.25 -15.46 -2.22
C ILE A 55 -13.95 -15.88 -0.93
N ARG A 56 -14.47 -14.91 -0.20
CA ARG A 56 -15.29 -15.16 0.99
C ARG A 56 -16.77 -15.15 0.65
N ASP A 57 -17.18 -14.18 -0.15
CA ASP A 57 -18.57 -14.05 -0.58
C ASP A 57 -18.64 -13.35 -1.93
N ILE A 58 -19.65 -13.69 -2.74
CA ILE A 58 -19.97 -12.99 -3.98
C ILE A 58 -21.41 -12.52 -3.84
N GLY A 59 -21.58 -11.20 -3.80
CA GLY A 59 -22.89 -10.55 -3.82
C GLY A 59 -23.39 -10.37 -5.24
N ASP A 60 -23.69 -9.13 -5.61
CA ASP A 60 -24.23 -8.82 -6.93
C ASP A 60 -23.18 -9.02 -8.03
N LEU A 61 -23.54 -9.84 -9.03
CA LEU A 61 -22.82 -10.00 -10.29
C LEU A 61 -23.78 -9.62 -11.42
N THR A 62 -23.62 -8.40 -11.94
CA THR A 62 -24.32 -7.91 -13.13
C THR A 62 -23.30 -7.67 -14.25
N VAL A 63 -23.78 -7.30 -15.44
CA VAL A 63 -22.91 -6.96 -16.58
C VAL A 63 -21.97 -5.81 -16.25
N ASP A 64 -22.41 -4.87 -15.40
CA ASP A 64 -21.69 -3.62 -15.11
C ASP A 64 -21.08 -3.57 -13.71
N GLN A 65 -21.48 -4.48 -12.82
CA GLN A 65 -21.07 -4.45 -11.41
C GLN A 65 -20.73 -5.83 -10.90
N PHE A 66 -19.58 -5.90 -10.24
CA PHE A 66 -19.17 -7.05 -9.46
C PHE A 66 -18.91 -6.62 -8.02
N ARG A 67 -19.62 -7.25 -7.08
CA ARG A 67 -19.42 -7.07 -5.64
C ARG A 67 -18.99 -8.40 -5.01
N GLY A 68 -17.77 -8.44 -4.51
CA GLY A 68 -17.25 -9.59 -3.78
C GLY A 68 -16.58 -9.17 -2.48
N ILE A 69 -16.63 -10.04 -1.49
CA ILE A 69 -15.79 -9.97 -0.31
C ILE A 69 -14.62 -10.91 -0.52
N PHE A 70 -13.41 -10.37 -0.44
CA PHE A 70 -12.19 -11.13 -0.58
C PHE A 70 -11.38 -11.05 0.71
N ARG A 71 -10.77 -12.18 1.09
CA ARG A 71 -9.67 -12.18 2.04
C ARG A 71 -8.37 -12.11 1.25
N LEU A 72 -7.65 -11.02 1.45
CA LEU A 72 -6.29 -10.85 0.96
C LEU A 72 -5.32 -11.19 2.09
N SER A 73 -4.39 -12.11 1.85
CA SER A 73 -3.33 -12.48 2.79
C SER A 73 -1.98 -12.24 2.15
N TYR A 74 -1.26 -11.24 2.64
CA TYR A 74 0.06 -10.87 2.13
C TYR A 74 1.12 -11.32 3.13
N ALA A 75 2.04 -12.18 2.67
CA ALA A 75 3.20 -12.66 3.41
C ALA A 75 4.50 -12.46 2.61
N GLY A 76 4.51 -11.45 1.73
CA GLY A 76 5.65 -11.12 0.88
C GLY A 76 6.67 -10.19 1.53
N ASP A 77 7.52 -9.61 0.69
CA ASP A 77 8.70 -8.82 1.04
C ASP A 77 8.56 -7.32 0.72
N ALA A 78 7.32 -6.81 0.66
CA ALA A 78 7.07 -5.37 0.55
C ALA A 78 7.70 -4.62 1.73
N HIS A 79 8.26 -3.45 1.44
CA HIS A 79 8.84 -2.60 2.46
C HIS A 79 8.73 -1.12 2.08
N ILE A 80 8.85 -0.28 3.10
CA ILE A 80 8.84 1.17 2.96
C ILE A 80 10.03 1.69 3.76
N VAL A 81 10.80 2.59 3.15
CA VAL A 81 11.86 3.33 3.83
C VAL A 81 11.38 4.75 4.08
N LEU A 82 11.31 5.12 5.36
CA LEU A 82 10.89 6.46 5.79
C LEU A 82 12.05 7.20 6.43
N ARG A 83 12.03 8.52 6.30
CA ARG A 83 13.01 9.41 6.93
C ARG A 83 12.28 10.58 7.59
N THR A 84 12.70 10.94 8.80
CA THR A 84 12.21 12.14 9.47
C THR A 84 13.23 12.63 10.48
N LYS A 85 13.05 13.87 10.98
CA LYS A 85 13.85 14.41 12.08
C LYS A 85 13.08 14.22 13.38
N VAL A 86 13.80 13.86 14.43
CA VAL A 86 13.24 13.70 15.77
C VAL A 86 13.80 14.78 16.69
N GLN A 87 12.98 15.28 17.61
CA GLN A 87 13.46 16.12 18.70
C GLN A 87 14.07 15.23 19.79
N VAL A 88 15.33 15.48 20.14
CA VAL A 88 15.99 14.88 21.30
C VAL A 88 16.01 15.93 22.40
N TRP A 89 15.53 15.56 23.58
CA TRP A 89 15.43 16.42 24.76
C TRP A 89 16.81 16.77 25.35
#